data_AF-A0A371X7Y0-F1
#
_entry.id   AF-A0A371X7Y0-F1
#
_cell.length_a   1.000
_cell.length_b   1.000
_cell.length_c   1.000
_cell.angle_alpha   90.00
_cell.angle_beta   90.00
_cell.angle_gamma   90.00
#
_symmetry.space_group_name_H-M   'P 1'
#
loop_
_entity.id
_entity.type
_entity.pdbx_description
1 polymer ?
#
loop_
_entity_poly.entity_id
_entity_poly.type
_entity_poly.pdbx_seq_one_letter_code
_entity_poly.pdbx_strand_id
1 'polypeptide(L)'
;MGGLMPLLRLSAGLTLWAIGFCAIYAVHGLGCALGWPNETVGPFELHRASMIALWACFTLAGIWLALVLGRYRGSAMDRASMLLAWAGAGTTLVSGLPIVLVPACL
;
A
#
# COMPACT_ATOMS: atom_id res chain seq x y z
N MET A 1 -24.99 20.37 -0.86
CA MET A 1 -24.22 19.39 -0.07
C MET A 1 -23.92 18.20 -0.98
N GLY A 2 -22.73 18.09 -1.58
CA GLY A 2 -22.48 17.04 -2.59
C GLY A 2 -21.06 16.94 -3.19
N GLY A 3 -20.14 17.86 -2.85
CA GLY A 3 -18.78 17.84 -3.41
C GLY A 3 -17.77 16.91 -2.70
N LEU A 4 -18.09 16.41 -1.50
CA LEU A 4 -17.15 15.63 -0.70
C LEU A 4 -16.88 14.24 -1.30
N MET A 5 -17.91 13.59 -1.84
CA MET A 5 -17.81 12.25 -2.45
C MET A 5 -16.86 12.20 -3.66
N PRO A 6 -16.91 13.14 -4.63
CA PRO A 6 -15.96 13.12 -5.74
C PRO A 6 -14.52 13.44 -5.30
N LEU A 7 -14.33 14.34 -4.31
CA LEU A 7 -13.00 14.62 -3.76
C LEU A 7 -12.40 13.41 -3.03
N LEU A 8 -13.21 12.70 -2.22
CA LEU A 8 -12.77 11.45 -1.59
C LEU A 8 -12.37 10.40 -2.62
N ARG A 9 -13.12 10.25 -3.71
CA ARG A 9 -12.81 9.28 -4.78
C ARG A 9 -11.51 9.62 -5.51
N LEU A 10 -11.26 10.91 -5.73
CA LEU A 10 -10.02 11.41 -6.34
C LEU A 10 -8.80 11.07 -5.48
N SER A 11 -8.87 11.31 -4.17
CA SER A 11 -7.73 11.11 -3.27
C SER A 11 -7.60 9.68 -2.73
N ALA A 12 -8.64 8.84 -2.82
CA ALA A 12 -8.67 7.52 -2.19
C ALA A 12 -7.46 6.63 -2.52
N GLY A 13 -7.01 6.64 -3.78
CA GLY A 13 -5.83 5.88 -4.21
C GLY A 13 -4.54 6.33 -3.52
N LEU A 14 -4.31 7.64 -3.44
CA LEU A 14 -3.14 8.22 -2.76
C LEU A 14 -3.23 8.06 -1.24
N THR A 15 -4.42 8.20 -0.66
CA THR A 15 -4.63 7.99 0.78
C THR A 15 -4.36 6.54 1.16
N LEU A 16 -4.81 5.57 0.35
CA LEU A 16 -4.54 4.15 0.59
C LEU A 16 -3.03 3.84 0.50
N TRP A 17 -2.34 4.42 -0.48
CA TRP A 17 -0.88 4.33 -0.58
C TRP A 17 -0.19 4.90 0.67
N ALA A 18 -0.58 6.10 1.10
CA ALA A 18 0.01 6.75 2.28
C ALA A 18 -0.19 5.91 3.56
N ILE A 19 -1.39 5.37 3.77
CA ILE A 19 -1.70 4.48 4.90
C ILE A 19 -0.82 3.23 4.84
N GLY A 20 -0.73 2.59 3.67
CA GLY A 20 0.08 1.40 3.47
C GLY A 20 1.56 1.66 3.76
N PHE A 21 2.10 2.77 3.25
CA PHE A 21 3.47 3.18 3.49
C PHE A 21 3.74 3.40 4.99
N CYS A 22 2.89 4.16 5.68
CA CYS A 22 3.02 4.39 7.11
C CYS A 22 2.93 3.10 7.94
N ALA A 23 1.99 2.21 7.60
CA ALA A 23 1.82 0.94 8.29
C ALA A 23 3.03 0.02 8.14
N ILE A 24 3.57 -0.09 6.92
CA ILE A 24 4.79 -0.87 6.65
C ILE A 24 5.97 -0.31 7.43
N TYR A 25 6.17 1.02 7.43
CA TYR A 25 7.28 1.65 8.14
C TYR A 25 7.15 1.52 9.67
N ALA A 26 5.93 1.59 10.20
CA ALA A 26 5.67 1.36 11.62
C ALA A 26 5.99 -0.08 12.03
N VAL A 27 5.50 -1.07 11.26
CA VAL A 27 5.80 -2.50 11.50
C VAL A 27 7.29 -2.79 11.37
N HIS A 28 7.98 -2.11 10.45
CA HIS A 28 9.42 -2.22 10.31
C HIS A 28 10.16 -1.76 11.59
N GLY A 29 9.86 -0.56 12.08
CA GLY A 29 10.47 -0.04 13.31
C GLY A 29 10.15 -0.88 14.55
N LEU A 30 8.87 -1.27 14.70
CA LEU A 30 8.46 -2.17 15.78
C LEU A 30 9.14 -3.53 15.68
N GLY A 31 9.24 -4.10 14.48
CA GLY A 31 9.88 -5.40 14.26
C GLY A 31 11.37 -5.39 14.60
N CYS A 32 12.10 -4.32 14.25
CA CYS A 32 13.50 -4.19 14.66
C CYS A 32 13.63 -4.01 16.19
N ALA A 33 12.77 -3.20 16.83
CA ALA A 33 12.81 -2.98 18.27
C ALA A 33 12.44 -4.23 19.09
N LEU A 34 11.54 -5.07 18.57
CA LEU A 34 11.08 -6.30 19.20
C LEU A 34 11.94 -7.52 18.88
N GLY A 35 13.02 -7.37 18.10
CA GLY A 35 13.93 -8.48 17.78
C GLY A 35 13.37 -9.53 16.83
N TRP A 36 12.31 -9.21 16.06
CA TRP A 36 11.73 -10.11 15.05
C TRP A 36 12.68 -10.58 13.94
N PRO A 37 13.81 -9.90 13.62
CA PRO A 37 14.82 -10.47 12.73
C PRO A 37 15.58 -11.67 13.28
N ASN A 38 15.43 -11.99 14.58
CA ASN A 38 16.01 -13.18 15.19
C ASN A 38 14.97 -14.30 15.38
N GLU A 39 13.71 -14.01 15.08
CA GLU A 39 12.57 -14.92 15.27
C GLU A 39 12.11 -15.45 13.91
N THR A 40 12.34 -16.74 13.67
CA THR A 40 11.96 -17.40 12.42
C THR A 40 10.60 -18.09 12.55
N VAL A 41 9.73 -17.88 11.56
CA VAL A 41 8.48 -18.65 11.41
C VAL A 41 8.59 -19.51 10.16
N GLY A 42 9.01 -20.76 10.35
CA GLY A 42 9.33 -21.67 9.25
C GLY A 42 10.62 -21.23 8.54
N PRO A 43 10.67 -21.20 7.18
CA PRO A 43 11.87 -20.79 6.43
C PRO A 43 12.01 -19.26 6.28
N PHE A 44 11.11 -18.46 6.85
CA PHE A 44 11.08 -17.00 6.69
C PHE A 44 11.23 -16.29 8.04
N GLU A 45 12.01 -15.21 8.05
CA GLU A 45 12.04 -14.24 9.15
C GLU A 45 10.65 -13.67 9.38
N LEU A 46 10.14 -13.72 10.62
CA LEU A 46 8.83 -13.18 10.99
C LEU A 46 8.68 -11.72 10.52
N HIS A 47 9.77 -10.96 10.66
CA HIS A 47 9.88 -9.60 10.20
C HIS A 47 9.58 -9.46 8.71
N ARG A 48 10.27 -10.24 7.85
CA ARG A 48 10.12 -10.16 6.40
C ARG A 48 8.76 -10.67 5.94
N ALA A 49 8.24 -11.72 6.57
CA ALA A 49 6.91 -12.25 6.27
C ALA A 49 5.80 -11.23 6.56
N SER A 50 5.87 -10.53 7.70
CA SER A 50 4.89 -9.51 8.06
C SER A 50 4.90 -8.32 7.09
N MET A 51 6.08 -7.83 6.70
CA MET A 51 6.18 -6.71 5.75
C MET A 51 5.68 -7.10 4.35
N ILE A 52 6.01 -8.30 3.87
CA ILE A 52 5.51 -8.82 2.58
C ILE A 52 3.99 -8.96 2.62
N ALA A 53 3.43 -9.48 3.72
CA ALA A 53 1.98 -9.63 3.88
C ALA A 53 1.26 -8.28 3.83
N LEU A 54 1.74 -7.28 4.58
CA LEU A 54 1.19 -5.91 4.53
C LEU A 54 1.31 -5.33 3.12
N TRP A 55 2.48 -5.41 2.50
CA TRP A 55 2.71 -4.89 1.16
C TRP A 55 1.77 -5.54 0.13
N ALA A 56 1.61 -6.86 0.17
CA ALA A 56 0.69 -7.58 -0.70
C ALA A 56 -0.76 -7.15 -0.46
N CYS A 57 -1.20 -7.04 0.79
CA CYS A 57 -2.54 -6.57 1.15
C CYS A 57 -2.83 -5.16 0.60
N PHE A 58 -1.93 -4.20 0.80
CA PHE A 58 -2.14 -2.83 0.32
C PHE A 58 -2.04 -2.71 -1.20
N THR A 59 -1.18 -3.51 -1.84
CA THR A 59 -1.10 -3.56 -3.31
C THR A 59 -2.39 -4.13 -3.90
N LEU A 60 -2.88 -5.25 -3.38
CA LEU A 60 -4.15 -5.86 -3.81
C LEU A 60 -5.33 -4.91 -3.55
N ALA A 61 -5.36 -4.24 -2.40
CA ALA A 61 -6.39 -3.23 -2.11
C ALA A 61 -6.34 -2.05 -3.09
N GLY A 62 -5.14 -1.58 -3.46
CA GLY A 62 -4.97 -0.52 -4.46
C GLY A 62 -5.43 -0.93 -5.85
N ILE A 63 -5.08 -2.14 -6.29
CA ILE A 63 -5.55 -2.71 -7.57
C ILE A 63 -7.06 -2.87 -7.56
N TRP A 64 -7.63 -3.43 -6.48
CA TRP A 64 -9.07 -3.59 -6.33
C TRP A 64 -9.80 -2.25 -6.40
N LEU A 65 -9.29 -1.23 -5.69
CA LEU A 65 -9.84 0.12 -5.72
C LEU A 65 -9.78 0.73 -7.12
N ALA A 66 -8.68 0.57 -7.85
CA ALA A 66 -8.54 1.04 -9.23
C ALA A 66 -9.53 0.34 -10.18
N LEU A 67 -9.74 -0.97 -10.02
CA LEU A 67 -10.71 -1.74 -10.80
C LEU A 67 -12.15 -1.30 -10.52
N VAL A 68 -12.50 -1.07 -9.25
CA VAL A 68 -13.83 -0.58 -8.86
C VAL A 68 -14.08 0.82 -9.40
N LEU A 69 -13.11 1.73 -9.28
CA LEU A 69 -13.21 3.09 -9.82
C LEU A 69 -13.31 3.09 -11.36
N GLY A 70 -12.61 2.17 -12.03
CA GLY A 70 -12.64 2.03 -13.50
C GLY A 70 -13.97 1.55 -14.08
N ARG A 71 -14.90 1.06 -13.24
CA ARG A 71 -16.28 0.74 -13.63
C ARG A 71 -17.15 1.99 -13.82
N TYR A 72 -16.77 3.12 -13.23
CA TYR A 72 -17.44 4.40 -13.41
C TYR A 72 -16.73 5.17 -14.53
N ARG A 73 -17.41 5.39 -15.67
CA ARG A 73 -16.79 5.96 -16.90
C ARG A 73 -17.57 7.16 -17.45
N GLY A 74 -18.17 7.98 -16.59
CA GLY A 74 -19.07 9.06 -17.03
C GLY A 74 -18.42 10.45 -17.10
N SER A 75 -17.43 10.74 -16.24
CA SER A 75 -16.90 12.09 -16.03
C SER A 75 -15.37 12.18 -16.14
N ALA A 76 -14.85 13.37 -16.46
CA ALA A 76 -13.41 13.66 -16.38
C ALA A 76 -12.84 13.41 -14.97
N MET A 77 -13.64 13.63 -13.92
CA MET A 77 -13.28 13.30 -12.53
C MET A 77 -13.13 11.79 -12.30
N ASP A 78 -13.92 10.95 -12.95
CA ASP A 78 -13.79 9.49 -12.81
C ASP A 78 -12.48 9.00 -13.45
N ARG A 79 -12.14 9.58 -14.62
CA ARG A 79 -10.89 9.27 -15.32
C ARG A 79 -9.66 9.71 -14.51
N ALA A 80 -9.71 10.89 -13.90
CA ALA A 80 -8.68 11.36 -12.98
C ALA A 80 -8.56 10.45 -11.74
N SER A 81 -9.68 10.09 -11.11
CA SER A 81 -9.71 9.17 -9.96
C SER A 81 -9.09 7.81 -10.29
N MET A 82 -9.37 7.27 -11.48
CA MET A 82 -8.79 6.02 -11.96
C MET A 82 -7.27 6.13 -12.18
N LEU A 83 -6.80 7.22 -12.81
CA LEU A 83 -5.37 7.48 -13.01
C LEU A 83 -4.64 7.61 -11.66
N LEU A 84 -5.22 8.33 -10.70
CA LEU A 84 -4.66 8.47 -9.35
C LEU A 84 -4.65 7.15 -8.58
N ALA A 85 -5.66 6.29 -8.75
CA ALA A 85 -5.69 4.96 -8.15
C ALA A 85 -4.58 4.05 -8.72
N TRP A 86 -4.36 4.09 -10.04
CA TRP A 86 -3.25 3.38 -10.68
C TRP A 86 -1.89 3.94 -10.28
N ALA A 87 -1.76 5.26 -10.19
CA ALA A 87 -0.55 5.90 -9.70
C ALA A 87 -0.25 5.43 -8.27
N GLY A 88 -1.24 5.46 -7.37
CA GLY A 88 -1.14 4.98 -6.00
C GLY A 88 -0.69 3.52 -5.92
N ALA A 89 -1.32 2.63 -6.68
CA ALA A 89 -0.94 1.21 -6.75
C ALA A 89 0.47 1.00 -7.29
N GLY A 90 0.85 1.73 -8.35
CA GLY A 90 2.20 1.72 -8.92
C GLY A 90 3.26 2.18 -7.92
N THR A 91 2.99 3.27 -7.20
CA THR A 91 3.88 3.72 -6.12
C THR A 91 3.94 2.74 -4.97
N THR A 92 2.85 2.06 -4.57
CA THR A 92 2.90 1.00 -3.53
C THR A 92 3.83 -0.13 -3.96
N LEU A 93 3.75 -0.53 -5.23
CA LEU A 93 4.59 -1.59 -5.78
C LEU A 93 6.08 -1.20 -5.75
N VAL A 94 6.41 0.00 -6.23
CA VAL A 94 7.79 0.50 -6.30
C VAL A 94 8.35 0.79 -4.90
N SER A 95 7.56 1.39 -4.01
CA SER A 95 7.98 1.66 -2.62
C SER A 95 8.20 0.39 -1.80
N GLY A 96 7.61 -0.74 -2.19
CA GLY A 96 7.81 -2.04 -1.54
C GLY A 96 9.03 -2.82 -2.01
N LEU A 97 9.66 -2.44 -3.13
CA LEU A 97 10.86 -3.13 -3.65
C LEU A 97 12.02 -3.21 -2.64
N PRO A 98 12.36 -2.13 -1.90
CA PRO A 98 13.47 -2.16 -0.93
C PRO A 98 13.26 -3.17 0.19
N ILE A 99 12.00 -3.48 0.56
CA ILE A 99 11.66 -4.47 1.59
C ILE A 99 12.24 -5.85 1.25
N VAL A 100 12.34 -6.16 -0.04
CA VAL A 100 12.81 -7.46 -0.53
C VAL A 100 14.33 -7.50 -0.67
N LEU A 101 14.94 -6.35 -0.98
CA LEU A 101 16.33 -6.21 -1.41
C LEU A 101 17.29 -5.77 -0.30
N VAL A 102 16.81 -5.04 0.72
CA VAL A 102 17.66 -4.42 1.74
C VAL A 102 17.43 -5.10 3.09
N PRO A 103 18.50 -5.49 3.81
CA PRO A 103 18.36 -5.96 5.18
C PRO A 103 17.69 -4.90 6.04
N ALA A 104 16.67 -5.31 6.77
CA ALA A 104 15.73 -4.39 7.40
C ALA A 104 16.28 -3.69 8.65
N CYS A 105 17.18 -4.35 9.38
CA CYS A 105 17.75 -3.81 10.59
C CYS A 105 19.29 -3.84 10.44
N LEU A 106 19.92 -2.68 10.63
CA LEU A 106 21.38 -2.52 10.73
C LEU A 106 21.82 -2.54 12.19
#